data_AF-A0A371BY71-F1
#
_entry.id   AF-A0A371BY71-F1
#
_cell.length_a   1.000
_cell.length_b   1.000
_cell.length_c   1.000
_cell.angle_alpha   90.00
_cell.angle_beta   90.00
_cell.angle_gamma   90.00
#
_symmetry.space_group_name_H-M   'P 1'
#
loop_
_entity.id
_entity.type
_entity.pdbx_description
1 polymer ?
#
loop_
_entity_poly.entity_id
_entity_poly.type
_entity_poly.pdbx_seq_one_letter_code
_entity_poly.pdbx_strand_id
1 'polypeptide(L)'
;MATITIPSLPYIDETPSHEQVKAAETLIAAETGPLNTSIPESKKSLLSAAMEEYVSDRKRPKGIDISRYSNLEDTEGNIDLKTAYTALEYTLGRRDAVAALSDYGRVQWLVGNDELDRELKIVDQRLLTAKKTLETVNVSRKRRQNDVADTLQYLEKRWKGLLGDLVDVGVKNALLEAQLESDEEGEEEEEEEGDNE
;
A
#
# COMPACT_ATOMS: atom_id res chain seq x y z
N MET A 1 18.47 -3.16 22.11
CA MET A 1 17.53 -4.31 22.09
C MET A 1 17.54 -4.87 20.68
N ALA A 2 17.96 -6.11 20.48
CA ALA A 2 17.91 -6.74 19.16
C ALA A 2 16.44 -6.97 18.81
N THR A 3 15.90 -6.18 17.88
CA THR A 3 14.59 -6.44 17.29
C THR A 3 14.71 -7.75 16.52
N ILE A 4 14.14 -8.82 17.07
CA ILE A 4 13.96 -10.08 16.35
C ILE A 4 12.87 -9.82 15.31
N THR A 5 13.27 -9.31 14.14
CA THR A 5 12.40 -9.26 12.98
C THR A 5 12.29 -10.68 12.45
N ILE A 6 11.20 -11.37 12.79
CA ILE A 6 10.86 -12.64 12.16
C ILE A 6 10.53 -12.31 10.69
N PRO A 7 11.28 -12.83 9.71
CA PRO A 7 11.06 -12.48 8.32
C PRO A 7 9.83 -13.24 7.81
N SER A 8 8.80 -12.52 7.36
CA SER A 8 7.87 -13.09 6.39
C SER A 8 8.63 -13.26 5.07
N LEU A 9 8.48 -14.42 4.42
CA LEU A 9 9.22 -14.81 3.23
C LEU A 9 8.25 -14.96 2.04
N PRO A 10 7.76 -13.86 1.43
CA PRO A 10 6.73 -13.90 0.39
C PRO A 10 6.97 -14.80 -0.82
N TYR A 11 8.24 -15.15 -1.12
CA TYR A 11 8.57 -16.03 -2.26
C TYR A 11 8.62 -17.52 -1.88
N ILE A 12 8.64 -17.85 -0.59
CA ILE A 12 8.71 -19.23 -0.06
C ILE A 12 7.39 -19.59 0.63
N ASP A 13 6.87 -18.68 1.45
CA ASP A 13 5.66 -18.88 2.24
C ASP A 13 4.45 -19.03 1.31
N GLU A 14 3.54 -19.92 1.67
CA GLU A 14 2.26 -20.05 0.99
C GLU A 14 1.47 -18.74 1.13
N THR A 15 0.78 -18.34 0.07
CA THR A 15 -0.07 -17.15 0.12
C THR A 15 -1.18 -17.38 1.16
N PRO A 16 -1.30 -16.52 2.19
CA PRO A 16 -2.27 -16.73 3.25
C PRO A 16 -3.70 -16.68 2.69
N SER A 17 -4.56 -17.55 3.22
CA SER A 17 -5.99 -17.53 2.89
C SER A 17 -6.62 -16.23 3.40
N HIS A 18 -7.66 -15.76 2.72
CA HIS A 18 -8.40 -14.56 3.12
C HIS A 18 -8.98 -14.66 4.55
N GLU A 19 -9.27 -15.87 5.03
CA GLU A 19 -9.70 -16.10 6.42
C GLU A 19 -8.57 -15.85 7.43
N GLN A 20 -7.35 -16.28 7.11
CA GLN A 20 -6.17 -16.06 7.94
C GLN A 20 -5.81 -14.56 7.99
N VAL A 21 -5.97 -13.85 6.88
CA VAL A 21 -5.79 -12.38 6.83
C VAL A 21 -6.79 -11.69 7.75
N LYS A 22 -8.08 -12.05 7.67
CA LYS A 22 -9.11 -11.50 8.56
C LYS A 22 -8.83 -11.78 10.04
N ALA A 23 -8.44 -13.01 10.37
CA ALA A 23 -8.07 -13.36 11.74
C ALA A 23 -6.89 -12.52 12.24
N ALA A 24 -5.85 -12.36 11.42
CA ALA A 24 -4.72 -11.48 11.74
C ALA A 24 -5.15 -10.02 11.92
N GLU A 25 -6.02 -9.49 11.05
CA GLU A 25 -6.56 -8.13 11.17
C GLU A 25 -7.35 -7.94 12.47
N THR A 26 -8.15 -8.93 12.90
CA THR A 26 -8.89 -8.86 14.17
C THR A 26 -7.96 -8.81 15.39
N LEU A 27 -6.86 -9.58 15.36
CA LEU A 27 -5.85 -9.55 16.42
C LEU A 27 -5.08 -8.22 16.41
N ILE A 28 -4.68 -7.74 15.23
CA ILE A 28 -4.03 -6.42 15.09
C ILE A 28 -4.95 -5.35 15.65
N ALA A 29 -6.24 -5.35 15.29
CA ALA A 29 -7.21 -4.37 15.76
C ALA A 29 -7.40 -4.40 17.29
N ALA A 30 -7.31 -5.59 17.91
CA ALA A 30 -7.38 -5.74 19.36
C ALA A 30 -6.14 -5.18 20.08
N GLU A 31 -4.95 -5.34 19.47
CA GLU A 31 -3.67 -4.89 20.02
C GLU A 31 -3.35 -3.42 19.71
N THR A 32 -3.80 -2.93 18.56
CA THR A 32 -3.81 -1.50 18.26
C THR A 32 -4.89 -0.84 19.11
N GLY A 33 -4.53 -0.45 20.33
CA GLY A 33 -5.30 0.54 21.10
C GLY A 33 -5.43 1.86 20.32
N PRO A 34 -5.86 2.97 20.93
CA PRO A 34 -5.84 4.27 20.26
C PRO A 34 -4.38 4.67 20.00
N LEU A 35 -3.78 4.16 18.93
CA LEU A 35 -2.54 4.66 18.38
C LEU A 35 -2.82 6.13 18.09
N ASN A 36 -2.14 7.01 18.82
CA ASN A 36 -1.87 8.35 18.36
C ASN A 36 -1.06 8.19 17.06
N THR A 37 -1.77 7.96 15.97
CA THR A 37 -1.25 8.23 14.64
C THR A 37 -1.01 9.72 14.65
N SER A 38 0.22 10.12 14.93
CA SER A 38 0.71 11.46 14.64
C SER A 38 0.74 11.58 13.11
N ILE A 39 -0.44 11.57 12.51
CA ILE A 39 -0.66 12.14 11.21
C ILE A 39 -0.33 13.61 11.46
N PRO A 40 0.72 14.16 10.83
CA PRO A 40 0.95 15.59 10.95
C PRO A 40 -0.36 16.27 10.55
N GLU A 41 -0.90 17.13 11.42
CA GLU A 41 -2.09 17.92 11.09
C GLU A 41 -1.94 18.41 9.65
N SER A 42 -2.95 18.16 8.82
CA SER A 42 -2.95 18.66 7.46
C SER A 42 -2.63 20.15 7.53
N LYS A 43 -1.72 20.62 6.68
CA LYS A 43 -1.33 22.03 6.65
C LYS A 43 -2.61 22.86 6.60
N LYS A 44 -2.86 23.63 7.66
CA LYS A 44 -4.03 24.52 7.75
C LYS A 44 -4.03 25.36 6.48
N SER A 45 -5.14 25.39 5.76
CA SER A 45 -5.15 26.10 4.50
C SER A 45 -4.98 27.60 4.77
N LEU A 46 -4.36 28.30 3.82
CA LEU A 46 -4.15 29.74 3.90
C LEU A 46 -5.43 30.52 3.58
N LEU A 47 -6.51 29.81 3.21
CA LEU A 47 -7.79 30.42 2.93
C LEU A 47 -8.45 30.86 4.23
N SER A 48 -9.24 31.92 4.16
CA SER A 48 -10.13 32.28 5.25
C SER A 48 -11.19 31.20 5.45
N ALA A 49 -11.69 31.04 6.68
CA ALA A 49 -12.71 30.03 7.00
C ALA A 49 -13.95 30.13 6.09
N ALA A 50 -14.35 31.35 5.72
CA ALA A 50 -15.45 31.58 4.78
C ALA A 50 -15.14 31.06 3.35
N MET A 51 -13.88 31.13 2.91
CA MET A 51 -13.46 30.64 1.61
C MET A 51 -13.27 29.12 1.61
N GLU A 52 -12.87 28.53 2.74
CA GLU A 52 -12.88 27.06 2.91
C GLU A 52 -14.29 26.49 2.86
N GLU A 53 -15.24 27.10 3.57
CA GLU A 53 -16.66 26.74 3.49
C GLU A 53 -17.17 26.87 2.06
N TYR A 54 -16.82 27.98 1.38
CA TYR A 54 -17.19 28.21 -0.02
C TYR A 54 -16.61 27.20 -1.02
N VAL A 55 -15.35 26.77 -0.83
CA VAL A 55 -14.68 25.79 -1.71
C VAL A 55 -15.15 24.36 -1.44
N SER A 56 -15.48 24.05 -0.19
CA SER A 56 -15.98 22.73 0.22
C SER A 56 -17.44 22.50 -0.15
N ASP A 57 -18.23 23.57 -0.30
CA ASP A 57 -19.59 23.48 -0.82
C ASP A 57 -19.58 23.06 -2.30
N ARG A 58 -20.26 21.94 -2.61
CA ARG A 58 -20.29 21.38 -3.99
C ARG A 58 -21.13 22.21 -4.94
N LYS A 59 -21.87 23.21 -4.44
CA LYS A 59 -22.59 24.20 -5.23
C LYS A 59 -21.62 25.27 -5.74
N ARG A 60 -20.70 24.86 -6.62
CA ARG A 60 -19.84 25.81 -7.32
C ARG A 60 -20.72 26.86 -8.00
N PRO A 61 -20.45 28.16 -7.85
CA PRO A 61 -21.14 29.14 -8.68
C PRO A 61 -20.90 28.76 -10.15
N LYS A 62 -21.89 28.99 -11.01
CA LYS A 62 -21.57 29.17 -12.44
C LYS A 62 -20.51 30.27 -12.48
N GLY A 63 -19.43 30.06 -13.26
CA GLY A 63 -18.28 30.98 -13.31
C GLY A 63 -18.71 32.43 -13.53
N ILE A 64 -17.76 33.36 -13.36
CA ILE A 64 -17.98 34.81 -13.46
C ILE A 64 -18.99 35.12 -14.58
N ASP A 65 -20.10 35.73 -14.21
CA ASP A 65 -21.16 36.07 -15.17
C ASP A 65 -20.64 37.13 -16.14
N ILE A 66 -20.37 36.69 -17.37
CA ILE A 66 -19.86 37.53 -18.44
C ILE A 66 -20.93 38.44 -19.05
N SER A 67 -22.21 38.22 -18.75
CA SER A 67 -23.32 39.01 -19.31
C SER A 67 -23.23 40.50 -18.92
N ARG A 68 -22.61 40.80 -17.77
CA ARG A 68 -22.32 42.16 -17.30
C ARG A 68 -21.45 42.95 -18.27
N TYR A 69 -20.58 42.29 -19.02
CA TYR A 69 -19.65 42.95 -19.94
C TYR A 69 -20.12 42.89 -21.41
N SER A 70 -21.19 42.12 -21.70
CA SER A 70 -21.80 42.08 -23.03
C SER A 70 -22.99 43.03 -23.17
N ASN A 71 -23.63 43.41 -22.06
CA ASN A 71 -24.82 44.26 -22.07
C ASN A 71 -24.40 45.72 -21.85
N LEU A 72 -24.59 46.56 -22.87
CA LEU A 72 -24.24 47.98 -22.87
C LEU A 72 -25.40 48.90 -22.45
N GLU A 73 -26.59 48.32 -22.29
CA GLU A 73 -27.84 49.00 -21.97
C GLU A 73 -28.14 48.89 -20.47
N ASP A 74 -28.64 49.98 -19.89
CA ASP A 74 -29.19 50.04 -18.53
C ASP A 74 -30.59 49.43 -18.49
N THR A 75 -31.17 49.24 -17.30
CA THR A 75 -32.51 48.65 -17.08
C THR A 75 -33.65 49.39 -17.79
N GLU A 76 -33.42 50.63 -18.21
CA GLU A 76 -34.36 51.48 -18.96
C GLU A 76 -34.13 51.45 -20.49
N GLY A 77 -33.17 50.66 -20.97
CA GLY A 77 -32.80 50.57 -22.40
C GLY A 77 -31.90 51.70 -22.90
N ASN A 78 -31.38 52.54 -22.00
CA ASN A 78 -30.44 53.61 -22.32
C ASN A 78 -29.00 53.10 -22.28
N ILE A 79 -28.12 53.59 -23.16
CA ILE A 79 -26.69 53.21 -23.15
C ILE A 79 -26.02 53.77 -21.91
N ASP A 80 -25.47 52.90 -21.05
CA ASP A 80 -24.62 53.35 -19.95
C ASP A 80 -23.22 53.68 -20.49
N LEU A 81 -22.88 54.96 -20.46
CA LEU A 81 -21.60 55.48 -20.94
C LEU A 81 -20.40 54.88 -20.20
N LYS A 82 -20.55 54.51 -18.93
CA LYS A 82 -19.46 53.91 -18.16
C LYS A 82 -19.16 52.51 -18.64
N THR A 83 -20.20 51.67 -18.79
CA THR A 83 -20.02 50.30 -19.31
C THR A 83 -19.52 50.34 -20.75
N ALA A 84 -20.04 51.24 -21.58
CA ALA A 84 -19.57 51.44 -22.95
C ALA A 84 -18.08 51.82 -23.03
N TYR A 85 -17.61 52.73 -22.17
CA TYR A 85 -16.19 53.09 -22.12
C TYR A 85 -15.32 51.93 -21.64
N THR A 86 -15.76 51.18 -20.62
CA THR A 86 -15.01 50.00 -20.16
C THR A 86 -14.96 48.88 -21.20
N ALA A 87 -16.04 48.70 -21.98
CA ALA A 87 -16.09 47.74 -23.07
C ALA A 87 -15.16 48.16 -24.22
N LEU A 88 -15.10 49.46 -24.55
CA LEU A 88 -14.18 49.99 -25.54
C LEU A 88 -12.72 49.73 -25.15
N GLU A 89 -12.31 50.12 -23.94
CA GLU A 89 -10.95 49.88 -23.43
C GLU A 89 -10.60 48.38 -23.43
N TYR A 90 -11.54 47.51 -23.03
CA TYR A 90 -11.36 46.07 -23.10
C TYR A 90 -11.15 45.57 -24.54
N THR A 91 -11.95 46.05 -25.50
CA THR A 91 -11.80 45.66 -26.91
C THR A 91 -10.49 46.14 -27.52
N LEU A 92 -10.02 47.32 -27.14
CA LEU A 92 -8.71 47.84 -27.55
C LEU A 92 -7.58 46.98 -26.99
N GLY A 93 -7.60 46.68 -25.69
CA GLY A 93 -6.63 45.78 -25.06
C GLY A 93 -6.66 44.37 -25.66
N ARG A 94 -7.85 43.84 -25.97
CA ARG A 94 -8.01 42.54 -26.64
C ARG A 94 -7.44 42.57 -28.06
N ARG A 95 -7.64 43.64 -28.82
CA ARG A 95 -7.08 43.78 -30.18
C ARG A 95 -5.55 43.70 -30.12
N ASP A 96 -4.95 44.44 -29.21
CA ASP A 96 -3.49 44.48 -29.07
C ASP A 96 -2.95 43.12 -28.58
N ALA A 97 -3.67 42.44 -27.68
CA ALA A 97 -3.35 41.07 -27.25
C ALA A 97 -3.47 40.04 -28.38
N VAL A 98 -4.50 40.15 -29.24
CA VAL A 98 -4.68 39.27 -30.41
C VAL A 98 -3.59 39.51 -31.45
N ALA A 99 -3.14 40.76 -31.64
CA ALA A 99 -2.00 41.06 -32.51
C ALA A 99 -0.71 40.42 -31.98
N ALA A 100 -0.45 40.54 -30.66
CA ALA A 100 0.69 39.85 -30.06
C ALA A 100 0.57 38.31 -30.17
N LEU A 101 -0.64 37.77 -30.06
CA LEU A 101 -0.89 36.33 -30.22
C LEU A 101 -0.73 35.86 -31.67
N SER A 102 -1.12 36.66 -32.67
CA SER A 102 -0.89 36.30 -34.07
C SER A 102 0.61 36.23 -34.39
N ASP A 103 1.39 37.11 -33.78
CA ASP A 103 2.82 37.22 -34.04
C ASP A 103 3.63 36.12 -33.32
N TYR A 104 3.33 35.88 -32.04
CA TYR A 104 4.14 35.00 -31.18
C TYR A 104 3.43 33.74 -30.71
N GLY A 105 2.10 33.66 -30.80
CA GLY A 105 1.31 32.59 -30.20
C GLY A 105 1.71 31.20 -30.67
N ARG A 106 1.94 31.02 -31.98
CA ARG A 106 2.40 29.75 -32.53
C ARG A 106 3.77 29.34 -31.98
N VAL A 107 4.70 30.28 -31.90
CA VAL A 107 6.07 30.00 -31.43
C VAL A 107 6.05 29.66 -29.95
N GLN A 108 5.33 30.44 -29.14
CA GLN A 108 5.22 30.19 -27.70
C GLN A 108 4.52 28.86 -27.41
N TRP A 109 3.49 28.51 -28.18
CA TRP A 109 2.81 27.22 -28.04
C TRP A 109 3.76 26.05 -28.35
N LEU A 110 4.58 26.15 -29.41
CA LEU A 110 5.55 25.12 -29.75
C LEU A 110 6.64 24.98 -28.68
N VAL A 111 7.13 26.10 -28.12
CA VAL A 111 8.11 26.08 -27.02
C VAL A 111 7.52 25.40 -25.79
N GLY A 112 6.29 25.76 -25.40
CA GLY A 112 5.61 25.11 -24.28
C GLY A 112 5.39 23.61 -24.52
N ASN A 113 5.06 23.21 -25.75
CA ASN A 113 4.91 21.80 -26.08
C ASN A 113 6.24 21.03 -25.98
N ASP A 114 7.35 21.62 -26.46
CA ASP A 114 8.68 21.00 -26.32
C ASP A 114 9.15 20.94 -24.86
N GLU A 115 8.81 21.93 -24.04
CA GLU A 115 9.05 21.90 -22.59
C GLU A 115 8.30 20.74 -21.92
N LEU A 116 7.01 20.58 -22.23
CA LEU A 116 6.19 19.47 -21.74
C LEU A 116 6.74 18.11 -22.19
N ASP A 117 7.18 17.99 -23.45
CA ASP A 117 7.81 16.76 -23.96
C ASP A 117 9.12 16.43 -23.24
N ARG A 118 9.90 17.44 -22.84
CA ARG A 118 11.11 17.25 -22.04
C ARG A 118 10.78 16.81 -20.62
N GLU A 119 9.79 17.43 -19.98
CA GLU A 119 9.33 17.03 -18.65
C GLU A 119 8.82 15.59 -18.64
N LEU A 120 8.02 15.22 -19.64
CA LEU A 120 7.51 13.86 -19.82
C LEU A 120 8.66 12.86 -19.94
N LYS A 121 9.67 13.14 -20.77
CA LYS A 121 10.87 12.29 -20.89
C LYS A 121 11.63 12.15 -19.57
N ILE A 122 11.73 13.21 -18.76
CA ILE A 122 12.37 13.16 -17.44
C ILE A 122 11.59 12.23 -16.51
N VAL A 123 10.26 12.35 -16.48
CA VAL A 123 9.40 11.49 -15.65
C VAL A 123 9.48 10.04 -16.10
N ASP A 124 9.45 9.78 -17.41
CA ASP A 124 9.60 8.42 -17.96
C ASP A 124 10.95 7.81 -17.61
N GLN A 125 12.04 8.57 -17.71
CA GLN A 125 13.36 8.11 -17.29
C GLN A 125 13.40 7.78 -15.80
N ARG A 126 12.83 8.64 -14.95
CA ARG A 126 12.74 8.37 -13.51
C ARG A 126 11.94 7.10 -13.23
N LEU A 127 10.82 6.89 -13.91
CA LEU A 127 10.02 5.69 -13.81
C LEU A 127 10.80 4.44 -14.23
N LEU A 128 11.52 4.48 -15.35
CA LEU A 128 12.36 3.37 -15.80
C LEU A 128 13.50 3.06 -14.82
N THR A 129 14.15 4.08 -14.26
CA THR A 129 15.18 3.86 -13.23
C THR A 129 14.59 3.25 -11.97
N ALA A 130 13.43 3.74 -11.49
CA ALA A 130 12.73 3.18 -10.34
C ALA A 130 12.33 1.72 -10.57
N LYS A 131 11.79 1.38 -11.74
CA LYS A 131 11.48 -0.01 -12.12
C LYS A 131 12.70 -0.90 -12.09
N LYS A 132 13.82 -0.48 -12.68
CA LYS A 132 15.08 -1.23 -12.64
C LYS A 132 15.57 -1.44 -11.20
N THR A 133 15.52 -0.41 -10.36
CA THR A 133 15.91 -0.56 -8.95
C THR A 133 15.01 -1.56 -8.22
N LEU A 134 13.68 -1.49 -8.42
CA LEU A 134 12.74 -2.44 -7.85
C LEU A 134 13.00 -3.86 -8.33
N GLU A 135 13.24 -4.06 -9.62
CA GLU A 135 13.57 -5.37 -10.20
C GLU A 135 14.85 -5.94 -9.59
N THR A 136 15.91 -5.13 -9.48
CA THR A 136 17.18 -5.60 -8.86
C THR A 136 16.97 -5.98 -7.39
N VAL A 137 16.19 -5.21 -6.63
CA VAL A 137 15.86 -5.51 -5.24
C VAL A 137 15.04 -6.80 -5.15
N ASN A 138 14.01 -6.95 -5.97
CA ASN A 138 13.15 -8.13 -5.97
C ASN A 138 13.92 -9.40 -6.38
N VAL A 139 14.78 -9.32 -7.40
CA VAL A 139 15.65 -10.44 -7.79
C VAL A 139 16.60 -10.80 -6.64
N SER A 140 17.21 -9.80 -5.99
CA SER A 140 18.09 -10.06 -4.84
C SER A 140 17.34 -10.68 -3.66
N ARG A 141 16.11 -10.23 -3.39
CA ARG A 141 15.23 -10.78 -2.34
C ARG A 141 14.86 -12.21 -2.66
N LYS A 142 14.41 -12.48 -3.89
CA LYS A 142 14.03 -13.82 -4.34
C LYS A 142 15.19 -14.81 -4.22
N ARG A 143 16.40 -14.42 -4.63
CA ARG A 143 17.60 -15.27 -4.47
C ARG A 143 17.87 -15.60 -3.00
N ARG A 144 17.96 -14.59 -2.13
CA ARG A 144 18.19 -14.81 -0.69
C ARG A 144 17.12 -15.70 -0.04
N GLN A 145 15.86 -15.54 -0.45
CA GLN A 145 14.77 -16.37 0.06
C GLN A 145 14.90 -17.81 -0.43
N ASN A 146 15.12 -18.03 -1.72
CA ASN A 146 15.32 -19.37 -2.27
C ASN A 146 16.53 -20.08 -1.65
N ASP A 147 17.64 -19.38 -1.40
CA ASP A 147 18.83 -19.96 -0.75
C ASP A 147 18.52 -20.48 0.66
N VAL A 148 17.61 -19.81 1.39
CA VAL A 148 17.16 -20.21 2.73
C VAL A 148 16.09 -21.29 2.66
N ALA A 149 15.29 -21.36 1.59
CA ALA A 149 14.19 -22.32 1.44
C ALA A 149 14.66 -23.77 1.59
N ASP A 150 15.76 -24.13 0.92
CA ASP A 150 16.33 -25.48 0.98
C ASP A 150 16.80 -25.83 2.40
N THR A 151 17.39 -24.86 3.10
CA THR A 151 17.84 -25.04 4.49
C THR A 151 16.67 -25.20 5.45
N LEU A 152 15.58 -24.43 5.27
CA LEU A 152 14.38 -24.54 6.08
C LEU A 152 13.69 -25.88 5.86
N GLN A 153 13.56 -26.32 4.61
CA GLN A 153 12.96 -27.62 4.30
C GLN A 153 13.80 -28.78 4.86
N TYR A 154 15.13 -28.67 4.79
CA TYR A 154 16.03 -29.65 5.40
C TYR A 154 15.86 -29.70 6.92
N LEU A 155 15.84 -28.53 7.59
CA LEU A 155 15.65 -28.44 9.03
C LEU A 155 14.28 -28.97 9.46
N GLU A 156 13.21 -28.67 8.72
CA GLU A 156 11.86 -29.15 8.99
C GLU A 156 11.79 -30.68 8.88
N LYS A 157 12.33 -31.27 7.80
CA LYS A 157 12.37 -32.72 7.62
C LYS A 157 13.18 -33.40 8.72
N ARG A 158 14.35 -32.85 9.06
CA ARG A 158 15.20 -33.38 10.14
C ARG A 158 14.49 -33.29 11.49
N TRP A 159 13.82 -32.18 11.77
CA TRP A 159 13.08 -31.99 13.01
C TRP A 159 11.90 -32.95 13.12
N LYS A 160 11.11 -33.13 12.06
CA LYS A 160 10.03 -34.12 11.99
C LYS A 160 10.56 -35.56 12.16
N GLY A 161 11.71 -35.87 11.56
CA GLY A 161 12.37 -37.17 11.71
C GLY A 161 12.80 -37.43 13.15
N LEU A 162 13.48 -36.48 13.78
CA LEU A 162 13.89 -36.59 15.19
C LEU A 162 12.69 -36.71 16.15
N LEU A 163 11.59 -36.01 15.85
CA LEU A 163 10.36 -36.14 16.63
C LEU A 163 9.73 -37.53 16.45
N GLY A 164 9.75 -38.07 15.23
CA GLY A 164 9.33 -39.44 14.94
C GLY A 164 10.18 -40.47 15.69
N ASP A 165 11.51 -40.34 15.63
CA ASP A 165 12.44 -41.23 16.34
C ASP A 165 12.20 -41.19 17.87
N LEU A 166 11.94 -40.01 18.43
CA LEU A 166 11.63 -39.87 19.86
C LEU A 166 10.31 -40.56 20.24
N VAL A 167 9.29 -40.43 19.39
CA VAL A 167 8.01 -41.12 19.59
C VAL A 167 8.18 -42.64 19.48
N ASP A 168 8.93 -43.12 18.48
CA ASP A 168 9.20 -44.54 18.28
C ASP A 168 9.97 -45.16 19.45
N VAL A 169 10.96 -44.44 19.99
CA VAL A 169 11.68 -44.87 21.20
C VAL A 169 10.73 -44.91 22.40
N GLY A 170 9.86 -43.91 22.56
CA GLY A 170 8.84 -43.90 23.62
C GLY A 170 7.88 -45.09 23.54
N VAL A 171 7.39 -45.40 22.34
CA VAL A 171 6.49 -46.55 22.11
C VAL A 171 7.20 -47.87 22.38
N LYS A 172 8.46 -48.02 21.94
CA LYS A 172 9.25 -49.24 22.20
C LYS A 172 9.53 -49.44 23.68
N ASN A 173 9.83 -48.38 24.42
CA ASN A 173 10.03 -48.47 25.87
C ASN A 173 8.74 -48.90 26.58
N ALA A 174 7.59 -48.28 26.23
CA ALA A 174 6.30 -48.67 26.81
C ALA A 174 5.93 -50.13 26.49
N LEU A 175 6.29 -50.63 25.30
CA LEU A 175 6.07 -52.03 24.94
C LEU A 175 7.01 -52.98 25.70
N LEU A 176 8.26 -52.60 25.93
CA LEU A 176 9.19 -53.36 26.76
C LEU A 176 8.73 -53.41 28.22
N GLU A 177 8.23 -52.29 28.76
CA GLU A 177 7.64 -52.26 30.11
C GLU A 177 6.43 -53.19 30.22
N ALA A 178 5.54 -53.21 29.23
CA ALA A 178 4.39 -54.12 29.21
C ALA A 178 4.79 -55.60 29.04
N GLN A 179 5.89 -55.88 28.31
CA GLN A 179 6.44 -57.24 28.21
C GLN A 179 7.04 -57.70 29.52
N LEU A 180 7.78 -56.83 30.21
CA LEU A 180 8.32 -57.13 31.54
C LEU A 180 7.20 -57.40 32.55
N GLU A 181 6.13 -56.60 32.55
CA GLU A 181 4.96 -56.82 33.41
C GLU A 181 4.28 -58.17 33.11
N SER A 182 4.14 -58.54 31.83
CA SER A 182 3.60 -59.85 31.44
C SER A 182 4.52 -61.03 31.77
N ASP A 183 5.84 -60.85 31.69
CA ASP A 183 6.81 -61.89 32.03
C ASP A 183 6.88 -62.09 33.56
N GLU A 184 6.79 -61.01 34.35
CA GLU A 184 6.67 -61.05 35.81
C GLU A 184 5.41 -61.80 36.25
N GLU A 185 4.25 -61.52 35.63
CA GLU A 185 2.99 -62.26 35.90
C GLU A 185 3.12 -63.76 35.55
N GLY A 186 3.86 -64.11 34.48
CA GLY A 186 4.08 -65.49 34.08
C GLY A 186 5.03 -66.28 35.00
N GLU A 187 6.07 -65.62 35.53
CA GLU A 187 6.97 -66.24 36.53
C GLU A 187 6.24 -66.50 37.85
N GLU A 188 5.34 -65.61 38.27
CA GLU A 188 4.49 -65.82 39.47
C GLU A 188 3.54 -67.01 39.29
N GLU A 189 2.96 -67.22 38.10
CA GLU A 189 2.09 -68.38 37.81
C GLU A 189 2.87 -69.71 37.78
N GLU A 190 4.10 -69.73 37.24
CA GLU A 190 4.96 -70.93 37.24
C GLU A 190 5.45 -71.30 38.65
N GLU A 191 5.71 -70.32 39.52
CA GLU A 191 6.03 -70.57 40.93
C GLU A 191 4.81 -71.13 41.70
N GLU A 192 3.59 -70.67 41.41
CA GLU A 192 2.37 -71.20 42.03
C GLU A 192 1.98 -72.61 41.54
N GLU A 193 2.27 -72.97 40.27
CA GLU A 193 2.05 -74.33 39.76
C GLU A 193 3.11 -75.33 40.25
N GLY A 194 4.36 -74.90 40.41
CA GLY A 194 5.47 -75.74 40.91
C GLY A 194 5.34 -76.14 42.38
N ASP A 195 4.60 -75.38 43.19
CA ASP A 195 4.31 -75.70 44.60
C ASP A 195 3.09 -76.64 44.78
N ASN A 196 2.40 -77.02 43.70
CA ASN A 196 1.20 -77.87 43.71
C ASN A 196 1.38 -79.30 43.16
N GLU A 197 2.60 -79.71 42.79
CA GLU A 197 3.00 -81.11 42.47
C GLU A 197 3.77 -81.80 43.61
#